data_AF-A0A3R7CUU0-F1
#
_entry.id   AF-A0A3R7CUU0-F1
#
_cell.length_a   1.000
_cell.length_b   1.000
_cell.length_c   1.000
_cell.angle_alpha   90.00
_cell.angle_beta   90.00
_cell.angle_gamma   90.00
#
_symmetry.space_group_name_H-M   'P 1'
#
loop_
_entity.id
_entity.type
_entity.pdbx_description
1 polymer ?
#
loop_
_entity_poly.entity_id
_entity_poly.type
_entity_poly.pdbx_seq_one_letter_code
_entity_poly.pdbx_strand_id
1 'polypeptide(L)'
;MVLVTTLTVIGLLRKATGLLHATLVRLHAEYSALQAITVLMLDSCVTAGAKIRCGSTIRLEHVNTRRNLHSHDFSSPLSNGRYAEVSGFGVAGDGDSGDSWIVECENAQQCQATDKDCHSTGVPSWGRDELVRLRHVVSGKYLRTDHAVRFDQSNCPRCPIVGQQEVNAGQSLDDATLWFAGEGIYMGGGSE
;
A
#
# COMPACT_ATOMS: atom_id res chain seq x y z
N MET A 1 5.37 20.21 -2.41
CA MET A 1 5.35 19.21 -1.33
C MET A 1 3.89 18.97 -0.99
N VAL A 2 3.31 17.87 -1.47
CA VAL A 2 1.91 17.52 -1.21
C VAL A 2 1.97 16.43 -0.16
N LEU A 3 1.56 16.77 1.07
CA LEU A 3 1.31 15.80 2.13
C LEU A 3 0.41 14.70 1.53
N VAL A 4 0.72 13.38 1.68
CA VAL A 4 -0.22 12.35 1.23
C VAL A 4 -1.46 12.45 2.10
N THR A 5 -2.38 13.19 1.53
CA THR A 5 -3.73 13.47 2.01
C THR A 5 -4.73 12.81 1.07
N THR A 6 -4.25 12.17 0.00
CA THR A 6 -5.06 11.50 -1.02
C THR A 6 -4.83 9.99 -1.11
N LEU A 7 -4.13 9.35 -0.17
CA LEU A 7 -4.47 7.95 0.15
C LEU A 7 -5.68 7.98 1.09
N THR A 8 -6.81 8.44 0.56
CA THR A 8 -8.10 8.29 1.21
C THR A 8 -8.48 6.81 1.08
N VAL A 9 -8.13 6.01 2.08
CA VAL A 9 -8.59 4.62 2.20
C VAL A 9 -10.05 4.67 2.65
N ILE A 10 -11.03 4.74 1.74
CA ILE A 10 -12.46 4.59 2.09
C ILE A 10 -13.28 3.87 1.00
N GLY A 11 -14.16 2.93 1.39
CA GLY A 11 -14.82 1.93 0.52
C GLY A 11 -16.26 2.18 0.00
N LEU A 12 -16.67 1.23 -0.88
CA LEU A 12 -17.98 0.63 -1.27
C LEU A 12 -19.25 1.46 -1.61
N LEU A 13 -19.77 1.33 -2.86
CA LEU A 13 -21.00 0.58 -3.27
C LEU A 13 -21.49 0.84 -4.73
N ARG A 14 -21.91 -0.27 -5.39
CA ARG A 14 -22.82 -0.49 -6.55
C ARG A 14 -22.38 -0.23 -8.02
N LYS A 15 -22.24 -1.37 -8.73
CA LYS A 15 -22.62 -1.72 -10.13
C LYS A 15 -22.71 -0.59 -11.17
N ALA A 16 -21.79 -0.63 -12.16
CA ALA A 16 -22.12 -0.88 -13.57
C ALA A 16 -20.83 -1.04 -14.40
N THR A 17 -20.75 -2.19 -15.09
CA THR A 17 -20.06 -2.43 -16.38
C THR A 17 -18.71 -1.76 -16.66
N GLY A 18 -17.67 -2.60 -16.68
CA GLY A 18 -16.57 -2.49 -17.65
C GLY A 18 -15.30 -1.75 -17.18
N LEU A 19 -14.18 -2.49 -17.19
CA LEU A 19 -12.76 -2.10 -17.12
C LEU A 19 -12.05 -1.90 -15.75
N LEU A 20 -11.17 -2.90 -15.46
CA LEU A 20 -9.75 -2.95 -14.98
C LEU A 20 -9.23 -2.03 -13.82
N HIS A 21 -8.32 -2.58 -12.95
CA HIS A 21 -7.44 -2.05 -11.84
C HIS A 21 -7.57 -2.64 -10.39
N ALA A 22 -6.44 -3.03 -9.75
CA ALA A 22 -6.35 -3.52 -8.35
C ALA A 22 -6.31 -2.41 -7.30
N THR A 23 -6.97 -2.63 -6.15
CA THR A 23 -6.99 -1.70 -5.02
C THR A 23 -6.41 -2.41 -3.78
N LEU A 24 -5.62 -1.69 -2.99
CA LEU A 24 -5.18 -2.17 -1.67
C LEU A 24 -6.20 -1.64 -0.66
N VAL A 25 -6.87 -2.51 0.09
CA VAL A 25 -7.98 -2.14 0.98
C VAL A 25 -7.77 -2.75 2.35
N ARG A 26 -7.81 -1.95 3.41
CA ARG A 26 -8.14 -2.40 4.78
C ARG A 26 -9.48 -1.78 5.18
N LEU A 27 -10.48 -2.62 5.50
CA LEU A 27 -11.86 -2.23 5.84
C LEU A 27 -12.04 -1.96 7.34
N HIS A 28 -12.56 -0.79 7.71
CA HIS A 28 -13.79 -0.68 8.52
C HIS A 28 -14.37 0.76 8.50
N ALA A 29 -15.65 0.85 8.08
CA ALA A 29 -16.66 1.89 8.32
C ALA A 29 -16.47 3.35 7.83
N GLU A 30 -17.36 3.70 6.88
CA GLU A 30 -18.02 5.00 6.59
C GLU A 30 -17.27 6.10 5.79
N TYR A 31 -17.88 6.47 4.63
CA TYR A 31 -17.70 7.64 3.75
C TYR A 31 -16.69 7.61 2.57
N SER A 32 -17.10 7.01 1.44
CA SER A 32 -16.96 7.56 0.08
C SER A 32 -15.57 8.02 -0.45
N ALA A 33 -14.79 7.11 -1.06
CA ALA A 33 -14.10 7.27 -2.38
C ALA A 33 -13.08 6.13 -2.61
N LEU A 34 -13.35 5.23 -3.58
CA LEU A 34 -12.39 4.20 -3.99
C LEU A 34 -11.15 4.86 -4.63
N GLN A 35 -9.98 4.77 -3.99
CA GLN A 35 -8.69 5.22 -4.54
C GLN A 35 -7.89 4.00 -5.00
N ALA A 36 -7.71 3.84 -6.30
CA ALA A 36 -6.93 2.73 -6.85
C ALA A 36 -5.42 2.98 -6.69
N ILE A 37 -4.66 1.92 -6.42
CA ILE A 37 -3.20 1.95 -6.30
C ILE A 37 -2.62 0.93 -7.28
N THR A 38 -1.71 1.38 -8.14
CA THR A 38 -0.96 0.49 -9.04
C THR A 38 0.31 0.03 -8.34
N VAL A 39 0.52 -1.28 -8.30
CA VAL A 39 1.80 -1.85 -7.85
C VAL A 39 2.75 -1.91 -9.04
N LEU A 40 3.90 -1.25 -8.93
CA LEU A 40 4.97 -1.27 -9.91
C LEU A 40 6.13 -2.10 -9.34
N MET A 41 6.46 -3.20 -10.01
CA MET A 41 7.64 -4.00 -9.65
C MET A 41 8.90 -3.27 -10.13
N LEU A 42 9.92 -3.19 -9.27
CA LEU A 42 11.18 -2.52 -9.61
C LEU A 42 12.19 -3.43 -10.32
N ASP A 43 11.92 -4.72 -10.40
CA ASP A 43 12.73 -5.65 -11.18
C ASP A 43 12.46 -5.46 -12.68
N SER A 44 13.52 -5.24 -13.45
CA SER A 44 13.47 -4.79 -14.86
C SER A 44 12.98 -5.82 -15.88
N CYS A 45 12.57 -7.01 -15.43
CA CYS A 45 12.12 -8.10 -16.31
C CYS A 45 10.92 -8.84 -15.69
N VAL A 46 9.87 -8.10 -15.35
CA VAL A 46 8.62 -8.68 -14.87
C VAL A 46 7.56 -8.59 -15.96
N THR A 47 7.01 -9.74 -16.35
CA THR A 47 5.91 -9.84 -17.31
C THR A 47 4.62 -9.35 -16.67
N ALA A 48 3.74 -8.74 -17.47
CA ALA A 48 2.40 -8.39 -17.00
C ALA A 48 1.67 -9.65 -16.49
N GLY A 49 1.08 -9.55 -15.30
CA GLY A 49 0.41 -10.69 -14.65
C GLY A 49 1.34 -11.62 -13.85
N ALA A 50 2.64 -11.32 -13.77
CA ALA A 50 3.53 -12.01 -12.84
C ALA A 50 3.10 -11.75 -11.39
N LYS A 51 3.20 -12.78 -10.55
CA LYS A 51 2.89 -12.68 -9.13
C LYS A 51 3.95 -11.86 -8.39
N ILE A 52 3.51 -11.09 -7.39
CA ILE A 52 4.40 -10.34 -6.51
C ILE A 52 4.93 -11.31 -5.46
N ARG A 53 6.23 -11.62 -5.50
CA ARG A 53 6.84 -12.53 -4.52
C ARG A 53 7.05 -11.81 -3.19
N CYS A 54 6.93 -12.55 -2.10
CA CYS A 54 7.37 -12.04 -0.80
C CYS A 54 8.88 -11.73 -0.88
N GLY A 55 9.28 -10.59 -0.34
CA GLY A 55 10.64 -10.04 -0.45
C GLY A 55 10.87 -9.17 -1.69
N SER A 56 9.93 -9.12 -2.65
CA SER A 56 10.05 -8.22 -3.79
C SER A 56 10.00 -6.75 -3.38
N THR A 57 10.77 -5.92 -4.08
CA THR A 57 10.70 -4.47 -3.96
C THR A 57 9.71 -3.90 -4.97
N ILE A 58 8.77 -3.11 -4.47
CA ILE A 58 7.68 -2.50 -5.22
C ILE A 58 7.63 -0.98 -5.02
N ARG A 59 6.96 -0.29 -5.94
CA ARG A 59 6.40 1.06 -5.73
C ARG A 59 4.89 0.98 -5.78
N LEU A 60 4.24 1.83 -4.99
CA LEU A 60 2.79 1.95 -4.95
C LEU A 60 2.41 3.30 -5.52
N GLU A 61 1.81 3.33 -6.70
CA GLU A 61 1.40 4.57 -7.36
C GLU A 61 -0.10 4.80 -7.19
N HIS A 62 -0.47 5.97 -6.66
CA HIS A 62 -1.85 6.39 -6.61
C HIS A 62 -2.38 6.71 -8.01
N VAL A 63 -3.39 5.97 -8.49
CA VAL A 63 -3.83 5.99 -9.90
C VAL A 63 -4.28 7.38 -10.34
N ASN A 64 -5.07 8.08 -9.51
CA ASN A 64 -5.68 9.35 -9.90
C ASN A 64 -4.66 10.50 -9.98
N THR A 65 -3.69 10.54 -9.06
CA THR A 65 -2.69 11.62 -9.01
C THR A 65 -1.36 11.22 -9.62
N ARG A 66 -1.19 9.94 -9.96
CA ARG A 66 0.05 9.34 -10.44
C ARG A 66 1.23 9.53 -9.47
N ARG A 67 0.99 9.71 -8.17
CA ARG A 67 2.05 9.95 -7.18
C ARG A 67 2.46 8.64 -6.52
N ASN A 68 3.74 8.46 -6.24
CA ASN A 68 4.26 7.31 -5.53
C ASN A 68 4.05 7.46 -4.02
N LEU A 69 3.74 6.35 -3.34
CA LEU A 69 3.80 6.26 -1.89
C LEU A 69 5.26 6.42 -1.46
N HIS A 70 5.52 7.44 -0.66
CA HIS A 70 6.86 7.86 -0.32
C HIS A 70 7.03 8.01 1.19
N SER A 71 8.22 7.74 1.71
CA SER A 71 8.58 8.10 3.09
C SER A 71 10.02 8.61 3.17
N HIS A 72 10.27 9.40 4.20
CA HIS A 72 11.54 10.08 4.45
C HIS A 72 11.66 10.41 5.94
N ASP A 73 12.81 10.91 6.37
CA ASP A 73 13.07 11.24 7.79
C ASP A 73 12.49 12.62 8.19
N PHE A 74 11.21 12.80 7.93
CA PHE A 74 10.39 13.87 8.51
C PHE A 74 9.39 13.27 9.49
N SER A 75 9.08 14.01 10.56
CA SER A 75 8.07 13.59 11.52
C SER A 75 6.66 13.62 10.93
N SER A 76 5.88 12.58 11.20
CA SER A 76 4.46 12.54 10.85
C SER A 76 3.64 13.56 11.69
N PRO A 77 2.55 14.13 11.13
CA PRO A 77 1.89 15.30 11.71
C PRO A 77 1.23 15.10 13.09
N LEU A 78 0.67 13.92 13.37
CA LEU A 78 -0.14 13.64 14.56
C LEU A 78 0.57 12.75 15.58
N SER A 79 1.68 12.12 15.21
CA SER A 79 2.38 11.16 16.07
C SER A 79 3.54 11.75 16.89
N ASN A 80 3.58 13.08 17.05
CA ASN A 80 4.54 13.80 17.93
C ASN A 80 6.00 13.38 17.72
N GLY A 81 6.42 13.21 16.47
CA GLY A 81 7.80 12.85 16.12
C GLY A 81 8.17 11.37 16.31
N ARG A 82 7.25 10.51 16.78
CA ARG A 82 7.53 9.08 16.98
C ARG A 82 7.65 8.30 15.68
N TYR A 83 6.92 8.70 14.64
CA TYR A 83 6.84 8.00 13.36
C TYR A 83 7.16 8.94 12.20
N ALA A 84 7.67 8.37 11.11
CA ALA A 84 8.01 9.11 9.92
C ALA A 84 6.77 9.45 9.08
N GLU A 85 6.81 10.59 8.40
CA GLU A 85 5.78 11.01 7.46
C GLU A 85 5.73 10.03 6.27
N VAL A 86 4.51 9.73 5.84
CA VAL A 86 4.24 9.07 4.56
C VAL A 86 3.53 10.07 3.66
N SER A 87 4.11 10.30 2.47
CA SER A 87 3.73 11.36 1.54
C SER A 87 3.60 10.81 0.10
N GLY A 88 3.29 11.71 -0.84
CA GLY A 88 3.00 11.38 -2.23
C GLY A 88 3.99 12.12 -3.09
N PHE A 89 4.98 11.40 -3.56
CA PHE A 89 6.13 11.98 -4.22
C PHE A 89 6.16 11.61 -5.69
N GLY A 90 6.91 12.40 -6.47
CA GLY A 90 7.07 12.15 -7.88
C GLY A 90 5.79 12.23 -8.70
N VAL A 91 5.83 11.66 -9.90
CA VAL A 91 4.69 11.55 -10.81
C VAL A 91 4.92 10.44 -11.85
N ALA A 92 3.89 9.68 -12.17
CA ALA A 92 3.86 8.65 -13.21
C ALA A 92 4.97 7.59 -13.08
N GLY A 93 5.30 7.19 -11.84
CA GLY A 93 6.36 6.24 -11.54
C GLY A 93 7.76 6.85 -11.41
N ASP A 94 7.96 8.08 -11.87
CA ASP A 94 9.19 8.84 -11.61
C ASP A 94 9.24 9.30 -10.16
N GLY A 95 10.40 9.19 -9.55
CA GLY A 95 10.65 9.57 -8.16
C GLY A 95 12.02 9.07 -7.70
N ASP A 96 12.20 8.79 -6.41
CA ASP A 96 13.52 8.49 -5.83
C ASP A 96 13.55 7.19 -5.00
N SER A 97 14.59 7.01 -4.18
CA SER A 97 14.75 5.83 -3.34
C SER A 97 13.70 5.74 -2.22
N GLY A 98 13.09 6.86 -1.82
CA GLY A 98 12.05 6.93 -0.80
C GLY A 98 10.68 6.39 -1.25
N ASP A 99 10.55 6.00 -2.52
CA ASP A 99 9.32 5.43 -3.08
C ASP A 99 9.28 3.89 -3.00
N SER A 100 10.35 3.27 -2.53
CA SER A 100 10.57 1.83 -2.65
C SER A 100 10.21 1.08 -1.35
N TRP A 101 9.40 0.03 -1.49
CA TRP A 101 8.87 -0.76 -0.39
C TRP A 101 9.09 -2.26 -0.61
N ILE A 102 9.50 -2.98 0.42
CA ILE A 102 9.64 -4.44 0.40
C ILE A 102 8.34 -5.05 0.92
N VAL A 103 7.80 -6.02 0.19
CA VAL A 103 6.62 -6.79 0.61
C VAL A 103 7.06 -7.92 1.54
N GLU A 104 6.67 -7.85 2.81
CA GLU A 104 6.97 -8.89 3.80
C GLU A 104 5.69 -9.62 4.19
N CYS A 105 5.54 -10.87 3.77
CA CYS A 105 4.35 -11.65 4.05
C CYS A 105 4.38 -12.19 5.49
N GLU A 106 3.28 -12.03 6.24
CA GLU A 106 3.26 -12.29 7.68
C GLU A 106 3.57 -13.74 8.03
N ASN A 107 2.99 -14.66 7.26
CA ASN A 107 2.96 -16.08 7.60
C ASN A 107 3.32 -16.95 6.42
N ALA A 108 4.18 -16.45 5.50
CA ALA A 108 4.74 -17.16 4.35
C ALA A 108 3.90 -18.40 3.99
N GLN A 109 2.64 -18.16 3.61
CA GLN A 109 1.67 -19.23 3.41
C GLN A 109 2.36 -20.21 2.48
N GLN A 110 2.57 -21.43 2.96
CA GLN A 110 3.18 -22.51 2.18
C GLN A 110 2.67 -22.41 0.77
N CYS A 111 3.60 -22.51 -0.20
CA CYS A 111 3.28 -22.53 -1.62
C CYS A 111 1.93 -23.18 -1.84
N GLN A 112 0.91 -22.37 -2.17
CA GLN A 112 -0.40 -22.93 -2.35
C GLN A 112 -0.31 -23.97 -3.47
N ALA A 113 -1.09 -25.05 -3.40
CA ALA A 113 -1.06 -26.09 -4.43
C ALA A 113 -1.30 -25.52 -5.85
N THR A 114 -1.97 -24.37 -5.94
CA THR A 114 -2.24 -23.61 -7.16
C THR A 114 -1.09 -22.69 -7.59
N ASP A 115 -0.07 -22.51 -6.76
CA ASP A 115 1.09 -21.66 -7.01
C ASP A 115 2.27 -22.44 -7.61
N LYS A 116 2.19 -22.70 -8.92
CA LYS A 116 3.25 -23.38 -9.67
C LYS A 116 4.62 -22.69 -9.54
N ASP A 117 4.65 -21.36 -9.45
CA ASP A 117 5.89 -20.58 -9.36
C ASP A 117 6.54 -20.70 -7.98
N CYS A 118 5.74 -20.81 -6.93
CA CYS A 118 6.26 -21.09 -5.59
C CYS A 118 6.83 -22.49 -5.49
N HIS A 119 6.25 -23.50 -6.16
CA HIS A 119 6.82 -24.86 -6.16
C HIS A 119 8.22 -24.92 -6.79
N SER A 120 8.52 -24.06 -7.78
CA SER A 120 9.83 -24.01 -8.42
C SER A 120 10.85 -23.15 -7.68
N THR A 121 10.41 -22.07 -7.03
CA THR A 121 11.31 -21.10 -6.37
C THR A 121 11.38 -21.22 -4.86
N GLY A 122 10.42 -21.90 -4.23
CA GLY A 122 10.26 -22.00 -2.78
C GLY A 122 9.81 -20.70 -2.10
N VAL A 123 9.52 -19.64 -2.86
CA VAL A 123 9.16 -18.32 -2.32
C VAL A 123 7.67 -18.04 -2.57
N PRO A 124 6.85 -17.83 -1.52
CA PRO A 124 5.44 -17.52 -1.68
C PRO A 124 5.23 -16.17 -2.35
N SER A 125 4.06 -16.03 -2.98
CA SER A 125 3.62 -14.77 -3.56
C SER A 125 2.52 -14.15 -2.71
N TRP A 126 2.47 -12.82 -2.68
CA TRP A 126 1.43 -12.07 -2.01
C TRP A 126 0.06 -12.29 -2.70
N GLY A 127 -0.83 -13.00 -2.00
CA GLY A 127 -2.20 -13.24 -2.42
C GLY A 127 -3.20 -12.15 -1.99
N ARG A 128 -4.40 -12.21 -2.57
CA ARG A 128 -5.56 -11.44 -2.09
C ARG A 128 -5.90 -11.85 -0.66
N ASP A 129 -6.29 -10.88 0.17
CA ASP A 129 -6.69 -11.07 1.57
C ASP A 129 -5.58 -11.66 2.47
N GLU A 130 -4.37 -11.85 1.94
CA GLU A 130 -3.21 -12.25 2.71
C GLU A 130 -2.53 -11.03 3.34
N LEU A 131 -2.18 -11.19 4.61
CA LEU A 131 -1.54 -10.16 5.40
C LEU A 131 -0.07 -10.00 5.01
N VAL A 132 0.30 -8.76 4.77
CA VAL A 132 1.67 -8.32 4.50
C VAL A 132 2.01 -7.09 5.34
N ARG A 133 3.30 -6.88 5.53
CA ARG A 133 3.88 -5.60 5.91
C ARG A 133 4.60 -5.00 4.71
N LEU A 134 4.62 -3.68 4.65
CA LEU A 134 5.34 -2.94 3.62
C LEU A 134 6.49 -2.21 4.30
N ARG A 135 7.71 -2.70 4.13
CA ARG A 135 8.91 -2.11 4.75
C ARG A 135 9.54 -1.12 3.79
N HIS A 136 9.66 0.13 4.21
CA HIS A 136 10.35 1.17 3.46
C HIS A 136 11.83 0.79 3.29
N VAL A 137 12.32 0.77 2.04
CA VAL A 137 13.67 0.26 1.72
C VAL A 137 14.75 1.09 2.42
N VAL A 138 14.65 2.41 2.38
CA VAL A 138 15.71 3.31 2.88
C VAL A 138 15.74 3.35 4.42
N SER A 139 14.58 3.52 5.06
CA SER A 139 14.53 3.72 6.53
C SER A 139 14.32 2.43 7.33
N GLY A 140 13.92 1.34 6.67
CA GLY A 140 13.54 0.09 7.34
C GLY A 140 12.25 0.17 8.16
N LYS A 141 11.54 1.30 8.14
CA LYS A 141 10.27 1.52 8.84
C LYS A 141 9.11 0.89 8.05
N TYR A 142 8.10 0.39 8.73
CA TYR A 142 6.92 -0.23 8.14
C TYR A 142 5.79 0.78 7.97
N LEU A 143 5.10 0.71 6.84
CA LEU A 143 3.86 1.44 6.61
C LEU A 143 2.86 1.09 7.70
N ARG A 144 2.29 2.11 8.35
CA ARG A 144 1.45 1.97 9.54
C ARG A 144 0.26 2.91 9.48
N THR A 145 -0.84 2.49 10.08
CA THR A 145 -1.98 3.37 10.40
C THR A 145 -2.64 2.94 11.71
N ASP A 146 -3.11 3.90 12.50
CA ASP A 146 -3.71 3.66 13.82
C ASP A 146 -5.13 4.23 13.86
N HIS A 147 -6.10 3.40 14.26
CA HIS A 147 -7.51 3.81 14.33
C HIS A 147 -7.77 4.94 15.32
N ALA A 148 -6.92 5.08 16.34
CA ALA A 148 -7.05 6.13 17.34
C ALA A 148 -6.46 7.48 16.87
N VAL A 149 -5.62 7.48 15.83
CA VAL A 149 -4.91 8.68 15.36
C VAL A 149 -5.57 9.19 14.07
N ARG A 150 -6.37 10.25 14.19
CA ARG A 150 -7.18 10.79 13.09
C ARG A 150 -7.09 12.30 13.02
N PHE A 151 -7.22 12.81 11.79
CA PHE A 151 -7.40 14.24 11.57
C PHE A 151 -8.82 14.62 11.99
N ASP A 152 -8.94 15.68 12.78
CA ASP A 152 -10.20 16.23 13.22
C ASP A 152 -10.17 17.75 13.23
N GLN A 153 -11.29 18.37 13.59
CA GLN A 153 -11.41 19.83 13.60
C GLN A 153 -10.52 20.50 14.66
N SER A 154 -10.02 19.76 15.66
CA SER A 154 -9.13 20.28 16.71
C SER A 154 -7.67 20.33 16.25
N ASN A 155 -7.21 19.32 15.51
CA ASN A 155 -5.82 19.22 15.06
C ASN A 155 -5.60 19.71 13.61
N CYS A 156 -6.65 19.74 12.78
CA CYS A 156 -6.59 20.16 11.40
C CYS A 156 -7.85 20.97 11.03
N PRO A 157 -8.02 22.19 11.57
CA PRO A 157 -9.22 22.97 11.33
C PRO A 157 -9.37 23.34 9.84
N ARG A 158 -10.54 23.02 9.26
CA ARG A 158 -10.87 23.26 7.83
C ARG A 158 -10.06 22.43 6.84
N CYS A 159 -9.50 21.30 7.27
CA CYS A 159 -8.79 20.41 6.37
C CYS A 159 -9.76 19.53 5.56
N PRO A 160 -9.49 19.29 4.25
CA PRO A 160 -10.29 18.36 3.43
C PRO A 160 -10.28 16.90 3.92
N ILE A 161 -9.34 16.57 4.82
CA ILE A 161 -9.08 15.22 5.32
C ILE A 161 -9.61 14.97 6.73
N VAL A 162 -10.41 15.88 7.30
CA VAL A 162 -11.06 15.64 8.59
C VAL A 162 -11.83 14.32 8.57
N GLY A 163 -11.62 13.48 9.58
CA GLY A 163 -12.16 12.12 9.70
C GLY A 163 -11.21 11.01 9.21
N GLN A 164 -10.17 11.35 8.44
CA GLN A 164 -9.20 10.36 7.94
C GLN A 164 -8.18 9.97 9.02
N GLN A 165 -7.68 8.74 8.96
CA GLN A 165 -6.61 8.25 9.83
C GLN A 165 -5.25 8.75 9.34
N GLU A 166 -4.31 8.95 10.26
CA GLU A 166 -2.92 9.17 9.88
C GLU A 166 -2.33 7.88 9.29
N VAL A 167 -1.62 8.02 8.18
CA VAL A 167 -0.71 7.01 7.67
C VAL A 167 0.71 7.51 7.93
N ASN A 168 1.52 6.66 8.55
CA ASN A 168 2.90 6.98 8.93
C ASN A 168 3.80 5.75 8.74
N ALA A 169 5.10 5.88 9.01
CA ALA A 169 6.02 4.76 9.00
C ALA A 169 6.75 4.60 10.35
N GLY A 170 6.67 3.42 10.95
CA GLY A 170 7.21 3.11 12.28
C GLY A 170 7.99 1.79 12.32
N GLN A 171 8.73 1.54 13.40
CA GLN A 171 9.52 0.30 13.54
C GLN A 171 8.76 -0.85 14.23
N SER A 172 7.59 -0.56 14.81
CA SER A 172 6.81 -1.54 15.56
C SER A 172 6.22 -2.60 14.64
N LEU A 173 6.36 -3.87 15.02
CA LEU A 173 5.71 -5.02 14.35
C LEU A 173 4.41 -5.37 15.07
N ASP A 174 3.44 -4.46 15.01
CA ASP A 174 2.11 -4.62 15.60
C ASP A 174 1.01 -4.63 14.52
N ASP A 175 -0.23 -4.85 14.93
CA ASP A 175 -1.38 -4.95 14.02
C ASP A 175 -1.61 -3.70 13.16
N ALA A 176 -1.09 -2.55 13.59
CA ALA A 176 -1.20 -1.30 12.85
C ALA A 176 -0.30 -1.26 11.60
N THR A 177 0.66 -2.19 11.49
CA THR A 177 1.53 -2.36 10.32
C THR A 177 1.07 -3.46 9.36
N LEU A 178 -0.04 -4.12 9.66
CA LEU A 178 -0.61 -5.17 8.83
C LEU A 178 -1.52 -4.60 7.75
N TRP A 179 -1.24 -4.97 6.51
CA TRP A 179 -1.99 -4.60 5.32
C TRP A 179 -2.42 -5.86 4.56
N PHE A 180 -3.46 -5.76 3.75
CA PHE A 180 -3.81 -6.81 2.79
C PHE A 180 -4.42 -6.17 1.55
N ALA A 181 -4.37 -6.89 0.44
CA ALA A 181 -5.07 -6.52 -0.79
C ALA A 181 -6.51 -7.03 -0.74
N GLY A 182 -7.45 -6.16 -0.37
CA GLY A 182 -8.88 -6.45 -0.41
C GLY A 182 -9.46 -6.38 -1.83
N GLU A 183 -10.18 -5.31 -2.19
CA GLU A 183 -10.84 -5.23 -3.51
C GLU A 183 -9.87 -4.93 -4.64
N GLY A 184 -10.00 -5.55 -5.82
CA GLY A 184 -9.10 -5.23 -6.91
C GLY A 184 -9.19 -6.14 -8.13
N ILE A 185 -8.51 -5.73 -9.20
CA ILE A 185 -8.36 -6.44 -10.46
C ILE A 185 -6.93 -6.93 -10.60
N TYR A 186 -6.80 -8.25 -10.54
CA TYR A 186 -5.55 -8.97 -10.53
C TYR A 186 -5.38 -9.55 -11.93
N MET A 187 -4.26 -9.23 -12.57
CA MET A 187 -3.94 -9.81 -13.86
C MET A 187 -3.51 -11.25 -13.63
N GLY A 188 -4.21 -12.21 -14.24
CA GLY A 188 -3.77 -13.59 -14.25
C GLY A 188 -2.55 -13.74 -15.15
N GLY A 189 -1.54 -14.49 -14.69
CA GLY A 189 -0.44 -14.91 -15.56
C GLY A 189 -1.00 -15.71 -16.74
N GLY A 190 -0.65 -15.33 -17.96
CA GLY A 190 -1.05 -16.06 -19.16
C GLY A 190 -0.60 -17.51 -19.06
N SER A 191 -1.52 -18.45 -19.25
CA SER A 191 -1.17 -19.84 -19.50
C SER A 191 -0.63 -19.94 -20.93
N GLU A 192 0.68 -20.06 -21.08
CA GLU A 192 1.23 -20.84 -22.19
C GLU A 192 1.20 -22.33 -21.85
#